data_AF-A0A7L6A8G3-F1
#
_entry.id   AF-A0A7L6A8G3-F1
#
_cell.length_a   1.000
_cell.length_b   1.000
_cell.length_c   1.000
_cell.angle_alpha   90.00
_cell.angle_beta   90.00
_cell.angle_gamma   90.00
#
_symmetry.space_group_name_H-M   'P 1'
#
loop_
_entity.id
_entity.type
_entity.pdbx_description
1 polymer ?
#
loop_
_entity_poly.entity_id
_entity_poly.type
_entity_poly.pdbx_seq_one_letter_code
_entity_poly.pdbx_strand_id
1 'polypeptide(L)'
;MRVDWSIKIGDLLTMATIIVSVTALLISWSKDRESKLKEQADQVRVAVGTAVAKLDRIQALHLSAFQELQPAFVDTAEMLAKDFNVVAARDFLSKRINGQRTKIVEKALDEHIETAYIGLFSHYPAIRPLFLDTLRQLKAAEEEVLGAFLDATQREIMALRERKADYSSGELERSLRGIAAEHRADLERKTASILEPARAFLLQVVTKSDGEILTHGIAPATVKP
;
A
#
# COMPACT_ATOMS: atom_id res chain seq x y z
N MET A 1 -55.01 -24.79 -54.34
CA MET A 1 -54.37 -23.83 -53.42
C MET A 1 -53.78 -22.70 -54.25
N ARG A 2 -54.49 -21.58 -54.37
CA ARG A 2 -53.97 -20.36 -55.00
C ARG A 2 -53.24 -19.58 -53.91
N VAL A 3 -51.94 -19.40 -54.06
CA VAL A 3 -51.16 -18.48 -53.23
C VAL A 3 -51.47 -17.08 -53.76
N ASP A 4 -52.31 -16.34 -53.04
CA ASP A 4 -52.61 -14.93 -53.36
C ASP A 4 -51.35 -14.09 -53.13
N TRP A 5 -50.76 -13.61 -54.22
CA TRP A 5 -49.63 -12.68 -54.22
C TRP A 5 -50.13 -11.23 -54.15
N SER A 6 -50.88 -10.88 -53.10
CA SER A 6 -51.08 -9.48 -52.72
C SER A 6 -50.18 -9.15 -51.53
N ILE A 7 -48.87 -9.04 -51.78
CA ILE A 7 -48.00 -8.37 -50.80
C ILE A 7 -48.47 -6.92 -50.76
N LYS A 8 -49.21 -6.54 -49.73
CA LYS A 8 -49.63 -5.15 -49.55
C LYS A 8 -48.38 -4.33 -49.28
N ILE A 9 -48.24 -3.17 -49.91
CA ILE A 9 -47.12 -2.24 -49.68
C ILE A 9 -46.97 -1.94 -48.17
N GLY A 10 -48.07 -1.95 -47.42
CA GLY A 10 -48.08 -1.84 -45.96
C GLY A 10 -47.37 -2.99 -45.22
N ASP A 11 -47.43 -4.23 -45.72
CA ASP A 11 -46.74 -5.37 -45.10
C ASP A 11 -45.22 -5.27 -45.32
N LEU A 12 -44.79 -4.82 -46.51
CA LEU A 12 -43.39 -4.51 -46.80
C LEU A 12 -42.84 -3.39 -45.90
N LEU A 13 -43.63 -2.34 -45.69
CA LEU A 13 -43.25 -1.22 -44.82
C LEU A 13 -43.16 -1.65 -43.34
N THR A 14 -44.08 -2.50 -42.91
CA THR A 14 -44.08 -3.08 -41.55
C THR A 14 -42.87 -3.99 -41.35
N MET A 15 -42.54 -4.84 -42.33
CA MET A 15 -41.34 -5.68 -42.28
C MET A 15 -40.05 -4.86 -42.19
N ALA A 16 -39.93 -3.80 -43.00
CA ALA A 16 -38.79 -2.89 -42.95
C ALA A 16 -38.66 -2.22 -41.56
N THR A 17 -39.78 -1.79 -40.98
CA THR A 17 -39.80 -1.16 -39.66
C THR A 17 -39.40 -2.13 -38.55
N ILE A 18 -39.84 -3.39 -38.63
CA ILE A 18 -39.43 -4.46 -37.71
C ILE A 18 -37.92 -4.70 -37.82
N ILE A 19 -37.38 -4.81 -39.04
CA ILE A 19 -35.94 -5.04 -39.26
C ILE A 19 -35.10 -3.89 -38.69
N VAL A 20 -35.50 -2.64 -38.96
CA VAL A 20 -34.83 -1.45 -38.40
C VAL A 20 -34.86 -1.47 -36.88
N SER A 21 -36.00 -1.83 -36.27
CA SER A 21 -36.14 -1.90 -34.81
C SER A 21 -35.28 -3.00 -34.19
N VAL A 22 -35.24 -4.19 -34.80
CA VAL A 22 -34.36 -5.29 -34.37
C VAL A 22 -32.89 -4.90 -34.50
N THR A 23 -32.51 -4.25 -35.60
CA THR A 23 -31.13 -3.79 -35.81
C THR A 23 -30.73 -2.74 -34.77
N ALA A 24 -31.61 -1.78 -34.49
CA ALA A 24 -31.38 -0.77 -33.44
C ALA A 24 -31.24 -1.41 -32.05
N LEU A 25 -32.07 -2.41 -31.72
CA LEU A 25 -31.97 -3.17 -30.48
C LEU A 25 -30.63 -3.92 -30.39
N LEU A 26 -30.18 -4.58 -31.46
CA LEU A 26 -28.90 -5.29 -31.49
C LEU A 26 -27.71 -4.33 -31.29
N ILE A 27 -27.73 -3.17 -31.96
CA ILE A 27 -26.70 -2.14 -31.79
C ILE A 27 -26.72 -1.62 -30.35
N SER A 28 -27.89 -1.26 -29.82
CA SER A 28 -28.02 -0.77 -28.45
C SER A 28 -27.57 -1.81 -27.42
N TRP A 29 -27.89 -3.08 -27.64
CA TRP A 29 -27.48 -4.16 -26.75
C TRP A 29 -25.97 -4.42 -26.82
N SER A 30 -25.37 -4.37 -28.01
CA SER A 30 -23.91 -4.48 -28.17
C SER A 30 -23.18 -3.35 -27.44
N LYS A 31 -23.68 -2.11 -27.58
CA LYS A 31 -23.11 -0.93 -26.93
C LYS A 31 -23.26 -0.97 -25.41
N ASP A 32 -24.41 -1.43 -24.91
CA ASP A 32 -24.62 -1.63 -23.47
C ASP A 32 -23.65 -2.68 -22.90
N ARG A 33 -23.43 -3.77 -23.64
CA ARG A 33 -22.46 -4.80 -23.26
C ARG A 33 -21.03 -4.27 -23.23
N GLU A 34 -20.60 -3.53 -24.25
CA GLU A 34 -19.27 -2.90 -24.29
C GLU A 34 -19.09 -1.89 -23.14
N SER A 35 -20.11 -1.07 -22.87
CA SER A 35 -20.10 -0.11 -21.76
C SER A 35 -19.90 -0.80 -20.41
N LYS A 36 -20.60 -1.92 -20.17
CA LYS A 36 -20.47 -2.70 -18.93
C LYS A 36 -19.09 -3.32 -18.77
N LEU A 37 -18.50 -3.85 -19.85
CA LEU A 37 -17.14 -4.40 -19.81
C LEU A 37 -16.12 -3.31 -19.48
N LYS A 38 -16.26 -2.14 -20.11
CA LYS A 38 -15.39 -1.00 -19.81
C LYS A 38 -15.51 -0.54 -18.35
N GLU A 39 -16.74 -0.43 -17.84
CA GLU A 39 -16.97 -0.05 -16.44
C GLU A 39 -16.33 -1.04 -15.45
N GLN A 40 -16.46 -2.35 -15.71
CA GLN A 40 -15.81 -3.37 -14.87
C GLN A 40 -14.28 -3.29 -14.94
N ALA A 41 -13.71 -3.09 -16.12
CA ALA A 41 -12.26 -2.92 -16.28
C ALA A 41 -11.75 -1.66 -15.56
N ASP A 42 -12.50 -0.57 -15.61
CA ASP A 42 -12.16 0.67 -14.90
C ASP A 42 -12.25 0.51 -13.38
N GLN A 43 -13.24 -0.23 -12.86
CA GLN A 43 -13.32 -0.59 -11.44
C GLN A 43 -12.07 -1.35 -10.98
N VAL A 44 -11.59 -2.31 -11.78
CA VAL A 44 -10.32 -3.00 -11.50
C VAL A 44 -9.16 -2.02 -11.46
N ARG A 45 -9.02 -1.12 -12.45
CA ARG A 45 -7.92 -0.14 -12.48
C ARG A 45 -7.93 0.77 -11.24
N VAL A 46 -9.11 1.20 -10.80
CA VAL A 46 -9.28 1.98 -9.56
C VAL A 46 -8.87 1.17 -8.33
N ALA A 47 -9.27 -0.10 -8.26
CA ALA A 47 -8.86 -1.00 -7.17
C ALA A 47 -7.34 -1.23 -7.17
N VAL A 48 -6.71 -1.32 -8.34
CA VAL A 48 -5.26 -1.42 -8.49
C VAL A 48 -4.58 -0.16 -7.98
N GLY A 49 -5.01 1.02 -8.44
CA GLY A 49 -4.47 2.29 -7.98
C GLY A 49 -4.60 2.46 -6.47
N THR A 50 -5.72 2.03 -5.90
CA THR A 50 -5.94 2.01 -4.45
C THR A 50 -4.95 1.08 -3.74
N ALA A 51 -4.74 -0.14 -4.25
CA ALA A 51 -3.80 -1.09 -3.67
C ALA A 51 -2.35 -0.57 -3.68
N VAL A 52 -1.90 0.02 -4.80
CA VAL A 52 -0.58 0.66 -4.89
C VAL A 52 -0.46 1.80 -3.89
N ALA A 53 -1.44 2.70 -3.86
CA ALA A 53 -1.42 3.84 -2.93
C ALA A 53 -1.36 3.38 -1.46
N LYS A 54 -2.02 2.27 -1.11
CA LYS A 54 -2.00 1.71 0.24
C LYS A 54 -0.65 1.06 0.59
N LEU A 55 0.03 0.44 -0.37
CA LEU A 55 1.40 -0.06 -0.21
C LEU A 55 2.41 1.09 -0.02
N ASP A 56 2.27 2.16 -0.79
CA ASP A 56 3.12 3.36 -0.62
C ASP A 56 2.85 4.03 0.72
N ARG A 57 1.58 4.03 1.13
CA ARG A 57 1.15 4.62 2.38
C ARG A 57 1.75 3.91 3.59
N ILE A 58 1.80 2.58 3.62
CA ILE A 58 2.39 1.87 4.77
C ILE A 58 3.89 2.15 4.89
N GLN A 59 4.62 2.20 3.77
CA GLN A 59 6.02 2.62 3.77
C GLN A 59 6.17 4.03 4.33
N ALA A 60 5.37 4.98 3.87
CA ALA A 60 5.40 6.36 4.34
C ALA A 60 5.10 6.48 5.84
N LEU A 61 4.15 5.69 6.37
CA LEU A 61 3.83 5.65 7.80
C LEU A 61 5.03 5.16 8.63
N HIS A 62 5.70 4.10 8.20
CA HIS A 62 6.89 3.61 8.90
C HIS A 62 8.04 4.64 8.87
N LEU A 63 8.25 5.31 7.74
CA LEU A 63 9.29 6.34 7.62
C LEU A 63 8.98 7.62 8.41
N SER A 64 7.69 7.96 8.59
CA SER A 64 7.29 9.15 9.37
C SER A 64 7.59 9.00 10.86
N ALA A 65 7.63 7.77 11.40
CA ALA A 65 7.97 7.55 12.81
C ALA A 65 9.29 8.20 13.24
N PHE A 66 10.32 8.14 12.39
CA PHE A 66 11.63 8.75 12.71
C PHE A 66 11.59 10.29 12.80
N GLN A 67 10.65 10.93 12.07
CA GLN A 67 10.41 12.37 12.18
C GLN A 67 9.55 12.70 13.40
N GLU A 68 8.54 11.88 13.68
CA GLU A 68 7.65 12.05 14.82
C GLU A 68 8.35 11.81 16.17
N LEU A 69 9.48 11.10 16.17
CA LEU A 69 10.33 10.88 17.34
C LEU A 69 11.30 12.03 17.65
N GLN A 70 11.46 13.03 16.76
CA GLN A 70 12.38 14.15 16.98
C GLN A 70 12.15 14.88 18.32
N PRO A 71 10.90 15.18 18.75
CA PRO A 71 10.66 15.78 20.05
C PRO A 71 11.10 14.87 21.20
N ALA A 72 10.93 13.55 21.07
CA ALA A 72 11.34 12.61 22.11
C ALA A 72 12.87 12.60 22.30
N PHE A 73 13.66 12.88 21.26
CA PHE A 73 15.12 13.00 21.39
C PHE A 73 15.51 14.23 22.22
N VAL A 74 14.83 15.36 22.00
CA VAL A 74 15.02 16.59 22.78
C VAL A 74 14.63 16.35 24.24
N ASP A 75 13.42 15.82 24.48
CA ASP A 75 12.92 15.51 25.82
C ASP A 75 13.87 14.57 26.58
N THR A 76 14.41 13.56 25.89
CA THR A 76 15.37 12.60 26.48
C THR A 76 16.67 13.30 26.89
N ALA A 77 17.19 14.17 26.03
CA ALA A 77 18.42 14.90 26.28
C ALA A 77 18.27 15.92 27.43
N GLU A 78 17.14 16.62 27.49
CA GLU A 78 16.80 17.55 28.57
C GLU A 78 16.60 16.83 29.90
N MET A 79 15.90 15.70 29.90
CA MET A 79 15.70 14.90 31.11
C MET A 79 17.03 14.39 31.67
N LEU A 80 17.95 13.96 30.78
CA LEU A 80 19.28 13.56 31.21
C LEU A 80 20.13 14.74 31.71
N ALA A 81 19.99 15.94 31.12
CA ALA A 81 20.69 17.14 31.58
C ALA A 81 20.26 17.55 33.00
N LYS A 82 18.97 17.39 33.32
CA LYS A 82 18.39 17.80 34.60
C LYS A 82 18.78 16.88 35.75
N ASP A 83 18.50 15.58 35.59
CA ASP A 83 18.57 14.62 36.70
C ASP A 83 19.75 13.64 36.57
N PHE A 84 20.41 13.60 35.41
CA PHE A 84 21.45 12.64 35.03
C PHE A 84 21.08 11.17 35.31
N ASN A 85 19.80 10.84 35.18
CA ASN A 85 19.31 9.47 35.33
C ASN A 85 19.25 8.78 33.97
N VAL A 86 20.36 8.14 33.59
CA VAL A 86 20.53 7.42 32.32
C VAL A 86 19.49 6.32 32.12
N VAL A 87 19.13 5.61 33.19
CA VAL A 87 18.12 4.52 33.12
C VAL A 87 16.75 5.10 32.80
N ALA A 88 16.35 6.19 33.47
CA ALA A 88 15.09 6.86 33.19
C ALA A 88 15.03 7.42 31.77
N ALA A 89 16.12 8.03 31.28
CA ALA A 89 16.25 8.51 29.89
C ALA A 89 16.07 7.41 28.85
N ARG A 90 16.76 6.27 29.05
CA ARG A 90 16.64 5.10 28.19
C ARG A 90 15.19 4.56 28.17
N ASP A 91 14.58 4.41 29.33
CA ASP A 91 13.24 3.82 29.46
C ASP A 91 12.17 4.74 28.88
N PHE A 92 12.31 6.05 29.10
CA PHE A 92 11.45 7.06 28.47
C PHE A 92 11.52 6.97 26.94
N LEU A 93 12.72 7.00 26.36
CA LEU A 93 12.87 6.95 24.91
C LEU A 93 12.34 5.63 24.34
N SER A 94 12.67 4.50 24.98
CA SER A 94 12.17 3.18 24.58
C SER A 94 10.64 3.13 24.57
N LYS A 95 9.99 3.72 25.57
CA LYS A 95 8.52 3.83 25.63
C LYS A 95 7.96 4.69 24.51
N ARG A 96 8.63 5.80 24.16
CA ARG A 96 8.21 6.67 23.05
C ARG A 96 8.33 5.97 21.69
N ILE A 97 9.43 5.25 21.46
CA ILE A 97 9.64 4.45 20.25
C ILE A 97 8.55 3.39 20.11
N ASN A 98 8.31 2.59 21.15
CA ASN A 98 7.27 1.57 21.15
C ASN A 98 5.86 2.16 20.98
N GLY A 99 5.57 3.29 21.64
CA GLY A 99 4.29 3.98 21.47
C GLY A 99 4.07 4.46 20.03
N GLN A 100 5.13 4.90 19.35
CA GLN A 100 5.04 5.30 17.95
C GLN A 100 4.78 4.11 17.03
N ARG A 101 5.38 2.96 17.33
CA ARG A 101 5.12 1.71 16.62
C ARG A 101 3.65 1.29 16.72
N THR A 102 3.07 1.34 17.92
CA THR A 102 1.65 1.02 18.14
C THR A 102 0.74 1.94 17.31
N LYS A 103 1.01 3.25 17.29
CA LYS A 103 0.23 4.21 16.49
C LYS A 103 0.27 3.92 14.99
N ILE A 104 1.40 3.46 14.46
CA ILE A 104 1.47 3.08 13.04
C ILE A 104 0.57 1.87 12.77
N VAL A 105 0.59 0.86 13.64
CA VAL A 105 -0.26 -0.33 13.49
C VAL A 105 -1.74 0.05 13.54
N GLU A 106 -2.14 0.88 14.50
CA GLU A 106 -3.51 1.42 14.60
C GLU A 106 -3.91 2.16 13.33
N LYS A 107 -3.05 3.06 12.85
CA LYS A 107 -3.31 3.84 11.63
C LYS A 107 -3.37 2.99 10.36
N ALA A 108 -2.55 1.94 10.27
CA ALA A 108 -2.59 1.00 9.16
C ALA A 108 -3.91 0.21 9.12
N LEU A 109 -4.44 -0.15 10.29
CA LEU A 109 -5.74 -0.79 10.44
C LEU A 109 -6.89 0.16 10.08
N ASP A 110 -6.88 1.38 10.62
CA ASP A 110 -7.89 2.42 10.37
C ASP A 110 -7.94 2.82 8.89
N GLU A 111 -6.78 2.89 8.24
CA GLU A 111 -6.68 3.17 6.81
C GLU A 111 -6.96 1.92 5.94
N HIS A 112 -7.32 0.77 6.52
CA HIS A 112 -7.66 -0.47 5.80
C HIS A 112 -6.57 -0.90 4.79
N ILE A 113 -5.30 -0.75 5.16
CA ILE A 113 -4.18 -1.06 4.24
C ILE A 113 -4.13 -2.55 3.94
N GLU A 114 -4.26 -3.40 4.96
CA GLU A 114 -4.11 -4.85 4.81
C GLU A 114 -5.20 -5.48 3.93
N THR A 115 -6.35 -4.81 3.79
CA THR A 115 -7.50 -5.29 3.01
C THR A 115 -7.62 -4.63 1.64
N ALA A 116 -6.66 -3.79 1.23
CA ALA A 116 -6.70 -3.06 -0.04
C ALA A 116 -6.76 -3.98 -1.28
N TYR A 117 -6.35 -5.24 -1.15
CA TYR A 117 -6.43 -6.24 -2.22
C TYR A 117 -7.84 -6.80 -2.48
N ILE A 118 -8.81 -6.58 -1.58
CA ILE A 118 -10.15 -7.21 -1.67
C ILE A 118 -10.86 -6.84 -2.98
N GLY A 119 -10.78 -5.58 -3.40
CA GLY A 119 -11.38 -5.11 -4.65
C GLY A 119 -10.78 -5.75 -5.91
N LEU A 120 -9.60 -6.36 -5.80
CA LEU A 120 -8.92 -7.05 -6.90
C LEU A 120 -9.18 -8.55 -6.88
N PHE A 121 -9.62 -9.11 -5.76
CA PHE A 121 -9.67 -10.56 -5.56
C PHE A 121 -10.68 -11.25 -6.50
N SER A 122 -11.78 -10.59 -6.84
CA SER A 122 -12.79 -11.12 -7.78
C SER A 122 -12.25 -11.34 -9.20
N HIS A 123 -11.23 -10.58 -9.61
CA HIS A 123 -10.66 -10.62 -10.95
C HIS A 123 -9.26 -11.27 -10.97
N TYR A 124 -8.50 -11.13 -9.89
CA TYR A 124 -7.12 -11.60 -9.75
C TYR A 124 -6.91 -12.33 -8.42
N PRO A 125 -7.38 -13.57 -8.25
CA PRO A 125 -7.23 -14.29 -6.96
C PRO A 125 -5.77 -14.41 -6.49
N ALA A 126 -4.82 -14.46 -7.42
CA ALA A 126 -3.40 -14.55 -7.15
C ALA A 126 -2.78 -13.28 -6.53
N ILE A 127 -3.51 -12.14 -6.51
CA ILE A 127 -3.08 -10.94 -5.80
C ILE A 127 -3.03 -11.17 -4.29
N ARG A 128 -3.92 -11.99 -3.73
CA ARG A 128 -4.01 -12.21 -2.29
C ARG A 128 -2.71 -12.78 -1.71
N PRO A 129 -2.17 -13.91 -2.18
CA PRO A 129 -0.91 -14.43 -1.65
C PRO A 129 0.25 -13.45 -1.87
N LEU A 130 0.34 -12.77 -3.02
CA LEU A 130 1.38 -11.77 -3.29
C LEU A 130 1.32 -10.60 -2.29
N PHE A 131 0.12 -10.05 -2.05
CA PHE A 131 -0.09 -8.91 -1.18
C PHE A 131 0.17 -9.27 0.28
N LEU A 132 -0.35 -10.42 0.75
CA LEU A 132 -0.11 -10.89 2.12
C LEU A 132 1.37 -11.21 2.37
N ASP A 133 2.06 -11.79 1.38
CA ASP A 133 3.50 -12.05 1.50
C ASP A 133 4.30 -10.74 1.53
N THR A 134 3.93 -9.76 0.70
CA THR A 134 4.53 -8.41 0.71
C THR A 134 4.37 -7.76 2.09
N LEU A 135 3.16 -7.76 2.67
CA LEU A 135 2.90 -7.20 4.00
C LEU A 135 3.70 -7.93 5.09
N ARG A 136 3.80 -9.27 5.00
CA ARG A 136 4.60 -10.07 5.92
C ARG A 136 6.08 -9.70 5.86
N GLN A 137 6.63 -9.55 4.66
CA GLN A 137 8.02 -9.13 4.45
C GLN A 137 8.26 -7.69 4.96
N LEU A 138 7.33 -6.76 4.71
CA LEU A 138 7.40 -5.40 5.24
C LEU A 138 7.43 -5.38 6.77
N LYS A 139 6.55 -6.15 7.40
CA LYS A 139 6.53 -6.27 8.86
C LYS A 139 7.83 -6.84 9.41
N ALA A 140 8.39 -7.86 8.77
CA ALA A 140 9.67 -8.43 9.18
C ALA A 140 10.82 -7.43 9.06
N ALA A 141 10.87 -6.66 7.96
CA ALA A 141 11.87 -5.60 7.76
C ALA A 141 11.71 -4.47 8.77
N GLU A 142 10.47 -4.09 9.11
CA GLU A 142 10.18 -3.11 10.16
C GLU A 142 10.65 -3.59 11.53
N GLU A 143 10.34 -4.84 11.89
CA GLU A 143 10.75 -5.45 13.16
C GLU A 143 12.27 -5.49 13.31
N GLU A 144 12.98 -5.88 12.25
CA GLU A 144 14.45 -5.91 12.21
C GLU A 144 15.04 -4.52 12.42
N VAL A 145 14.62 -3.54 11.62
CA VAL A 145 15.22 -2.20 11.64
C VAL A 145 14.84 -1.44 12.91
N LEU A 146 13.59 -1.52 13.39
CA LEU A 146 13.21 -0.87 14.64
C LEU A 146 13.83 -1.54 15.86
N GLY A 147 14.03 -2.86 15.83
CA GLY A 147 14.79 -3.56 16.87
C GLY A 147 16.23 -3.04 16.95
N ALA A 148 16.92 -2.97 15.81
CA ALA A 148 18.27 -2.42 15.73
C ALA A 148 18.34 -0.95 16.16
N PHE A 149 17.34 -0.15 15.76
CA PHE A 149 17.22 1.26 16.15
C PHE A 149 17.06 1.43 17.67
N LEU A 150 16.17 0.63 18.28
CA LEU A 150 15.97 0.63 19.72
C LEU A 150 17.27 0.27 20.45
N ASP A 151 17.94 -0.81 20.04
CA ASP A 151 19.18 -1.23 20.65
C ASP A 151 20.29 -0.18 20.51
N ALA A 152 20.39 0.46 19.33
CA ALA A 152 21.37 1.52 19.08
C ALA A 152 21.14 2.73 19.99
N THR A 153 19.90 3.21 20.10
CA THR A 153 19.56 4.35 20.97
C THR A 153 19.76 4.02 22.45
N GLN A 154 19.46 2.80 22.88
CA GLN A 154 19.72 2.36 24.25
C GLN A 154 21.21 2.30 24.56
N ARG A 155 22.03 1.73 23.66
CA ARG A 155 23.49 1.71 23.82
C ARG A 155 24.06 3.12 23.93
N GLU A 156 23.61 4.03 23.07
CA GLU A 156 24.06 5.42 23.07
C GLU A 156 23.78 6.13 24.40
N ILE A 157 22.56 6.00 24.92
CA ILE A 157 22.19 6.59 26.21
C ILE A 157 23.00 5.94 27.33
N MET A 158 23.13 4.61 27.34
CA MET A 158 23.84 3.89 28.40
C MET A 158 25.33 4.20 28.44
N ALA A 159 25.96 4.53 27.31
CA ALA A 159 27.35 4.95 27.24
C ALA A 159 27.64 6.25 28.02
N LEU A 160 26.61 7.06 28.30
CA LEU A 160 26.75 8.31 29.05
C LEU A 160 26.83 8.11 30.56
N ARG A 161 26.63 6.88 31.07
CA ARG A 161 26.61 6.58 32.52
C ARG A 161 27.83 7.06 33.28
N GLU A 162 29.00 7.05 32.65
CA GLU A 162 30.27 7.44 33.27
C GLU A 162 30.72 8.87 32.88
N ARG A 163 29.94 9.59 32.06
CA ARG A 163 30.33 10.88 31.45
C ARG A 163 29.60 12.10 32.04
N LYS A 164 29.21 12.07 33.32
CA LYS A 164 28.41 13.15 33.95
C LYS A 164 29.05 14.54 33.85
N ALA A 165 30.36 14.62 34.05
CA ALA A 165 31.07 15.90 34.06
C ALA A 165 31.15 16.58 32.69
N ASP A 166 31.09 15.80 31.61
CA ASP A 166 31.32 16.27 30.23
C ASP A 166 30.05 16.22 29.37
N TYR A 167 28.88 15.99 29.98
CA TYR A 167 27.64 15.83 29.25
C TYR A 167 27.08 17.16 28.74
N SER A 168 26.71 17.18 27.46
CA SER A 168 25.92 18.24 26.83
C SER A 168 24.68 17.65 26.15
N SER A 169 23.51 18.26 26.39
CA SER A 169 22.25 17.82 25.79
C SER A 169 22.30 17.78 24.25
N GLY A 170 23.00 18.74 23.63
CA GLY A 170 23.16 18.79 22.18
C GLY A 170 24.00 17.66 21.58
N GLU A 171 24.86 16.99 22.37
CA GLU A 171 25.62 15.82 21.92
C GLU A 171 24.69 14.61 21.74
N LEU A 172 23.89 14.29 22.76
CA LEU A 172 22.95 13.18 22.72
C LEU A 172 21.87 13.40 21.66
N GLU A 173 21.30 14.60 21.57
CA GLU A 173 20.30 14.94 20.56
C GLU A 173 20.82 14.70 19.13
N ARG A 174 22.04 15.19 18.83
CA ARG A 174 22.67 14.99 17.52
C ARG A 174 22.93 13.51 17.23
N SER A 175 23.40 12.77 18.23
CA SER A 175 23.66 11.34 18.10
C SER A 175 22.38 10.55 17.81
N LEU A 176 21.32 10.76 18.59
CA LEU A 176 20.02 10.13 18.38
C LEU A 176 19.42 10.46 17.00
N ARG A 177 19.58 11.70 16.53
CA ARG A 177 19.18 12.08 15.17
C ARG A 177 19.97 11.36 14.09
N GLY A 178 21.28 11.19 14.28
CA GLY A 178 22.15 10.43 13.38
C GLY A 178 21.71 8.98 13.28
N ILE A 179 21.51 8.33 14.43
CA ILE A 179 21.01 6.95 14.52
C ILE A 179 19.64 6.82 13.81
N ALA A 180 18.72 7.76 14.06
CA ALA A 180 17.41 7.76 13.43
C ALA A 180 17.49 7.93 11.90
N ALA A 181 18.37 8.79 11.40
CA ALA A 181 18.55 9.01 9.97
C ALA A 181 19.12 7.77 9.26
N GLU A 182 20.10 7.11 9.88
CA GLU A 182 20.69 5.86 9.38
C GLU A 182 19.64 4.75 9.26
N HIS A 183 18.90 4.49 10.34
CA HIS A 183 17.89 3.43 10.36
C HIS A 183 16.69 3.75 9.48
N ARG A 184 16.31 5.03 9.34
CA ARG A 184 15.30 5.46 8.37
C ARG A 184 15.73 5.11 6.94
N ALA A 185 16.97 5.45 6.56
CA ALA A 185 17.48 5.17 5.22
C ALA A 185 17.57 3.65 4.97
N ASP A 186 17.94 2.86 5.97
CA ASP A 186 17.93 1.41 5.86
C ASP A 186 16.52 0.84 5.64
N LEU A 187 15.55 1.30 6.43
CA LEU A 187 14.15 0.91 6.28
C LEU A 187 13.60 1.28 4.90
N GLU A 188 13.89 2.49 4.42
CA GLU A 188 13.45 2.97 3.10
C GLU A 188 13.97 2.06 1.98
N ARG A 189 15.27 1.70 2.00
CA ARG A 189 15.85 0.79 1.01
C ARG A 189 15.23 -0.60 1.05
N LYS A 190 15.13 -1.20 2.25
CA LYS A 190 14.55 -2.54 2.44
C LYS A 190 13.10 -2.57 1.97
N THR A 191 12.27 -1.65 2.46
CA THR A 191 10.85 -1.59 2.11
C THR A 191 10.61 -1.29 0.64
N ALA A 192 11.42 -0.42 0.00
CA ALA A 192 11.32 -0.19 -1.43
C ALA A 192 11.55 -1.50 -2.22
N SER A 193 12.60 -2.25 -1.89
CA SER A 193 12.90 -3.52 -2.57
C SER A 193 11.80 -4.58 -2.40
N ILE A 194 11.14 -4.60 -1.23
CA ILE A 194 10.03 -5.52 -0.94
C ILE A 194 8.76 -5.12 -1.71
N LEU A 195 8.51 -3.81 -1.88
CA LEU A 195 7.31 -3.31 -2.55
C LEU A 195 7.36 -3.43 -4.07
N GLU A 196 8.55 -3.35 -4.67
CA GLU A 196 8.71 -3.33 -6.13
C GLU A 196 8.01 -4.49 -6.87
N PRO A 197 8.12 -5.77 -6.45
CA PRO A 197 7.41 -6.85 -7.13
C PRO A 197 5.89 -6.68 -7.15
N ALA A 198 5.30 -6.24 -6.03
CA ALA A 198 3.87 -6.01 -5.93
C ALA A 198 3.43 -4.80 -6.76
N ARG A 199 4.20 -3.69 -6.72
CA ARG A 199 3.96 -2.50 -7.56
C ARG A 199 4.03 -2.84 -9.04
N ALA A 200 5.07 -3.56 -9.47
CA ALA A 200 5.26 -3.96 -10.86
C ALA A 200 4.09 -4.84 -11.34
N PHE A 201 3.67 -5.83 -10.55
CA PHE A 201 2.50 -6.66 -10.86
C PHE A 201 1.23 -5.81 -11.03
N LEU A 202 0.96 -4.93 -10.07
CA LEU A 202 -0.20 -4.05 -10.09
C LEU A 202 -0.18 -3.11 -11.31
N LEU A 203 0.95 -2.48 -11.61
CA LEU A 203 1.09 -1.61 -12.80
C LEU A 203 0.90 -2.38 -14.11
N GLN A 204 1.36 -3.63 -14.21
CA GLN A 204 1.08 -4.48 -15.37
C GLN A 204 -0.42 -4.68 -15.57
N VAL A 205 -1.20 -4.86 -14.50
CA VAL A 205 -2.67 -4.99 -14.59
C VAL A 205 -3.31 -3.74 -15.21
N VAL A 206 -2.85 -2.54 -14.83
CA VAL A 206 -3.40 -1.27 -15.36
C VAL A 206 -3.20 -1.13 -16.87
N THR A 207 -2.07 -1.61 -17.38
CA THR A 207 -1.69 -1.47 -18.80
C THR A 207 -2.44 -2.41 -19.75
N LYS A 208 -3.23 -3.36 -19.23
CA LYS A 208 -3.96 -4.32 -20.05
C LYS A 208 -5.24 -3.75 -20.67
N SER A 209 -5.64 -4.35 -21.79
CA SER A 209 -6.93 -4.06 -22.41
C SER A 209 -8.10 -4.53 -21.54
N ASP A 210 -9.28 -3.94 -21.73
CA ASP A 210 -10.48 -4.28 -20.96
C ASP A 210 -10.82 -5.78 -21.06
N GLY A 211 -10.67 -6.35 -22.25
CA GLY A 211 -10.85 -7.78 -22.47
C GLY A 211 -9.88 -8.63 -21.64
N GLU A 212 -8.58 -8.34 -21.72
CA GLU A 212 -7.55 -9.07 -20.98
C GLU A 212 -7.73 -8.98 -19.46
N ILE A 213 -8.18 -7.81 -18.96
CA ILE A 213 -8.45 -7.60 -17.54
C ILE A 213 -9.55 -8.53 -17.04
N LEU A 214 -10.56 -8.78 -17.87
CA LEU A 214 -11.75 -9.54 -17.50
C LEU A 214 -11.64 -11.03 -17.83
N THR A 215 -10.77 -11.42 -18.77
CA THR A 215 -10.65 -12.83 -19.23
C THR A 215 -9.45 -13.59 -18.68
N HIS A 216 -8.37 -12.92 -18.26
CA HIS A 216 -7.15 -13.61 -17.82
C HIS A 216 -6.82 -13.22 -16.38
N GLY A 217 -7.19 -14.09 -15.43
CA GLY A 217 -6.62 -14.06 -14.09
C GLY A 217 -5.10 -14.25 -14.21
N ILE A 218 -4.36 -13.15 -14.08
CA ILE A 218 -2.90 -13.17 -14.21
C ILE A 218 -2.33 -13.94 -13.03
N ALA A 219 -1.64 -15.04 -13.31
CA ALA A 219 -0.74 -15.64 -12.34
C ALA A 219 0.51 -14.74 -12.22
N PRO A 220 0.93 -14.37 -11.00
CA PRO A 220 2.19 -13.64 -10.82
C PRO A 220 3.32 -14.46 -11.44
N ALA A 221 4.23 -13.77 -12.13
CA ALA A 221 5.41 -14.40 -12.70
C ALA A 221 6.15 -15.13 -11.58
N THR A 222 6.25 -16.45 -11.69
CA THR A 222 7.05 -17.28 -10.79
C THR A 222 8.49 -16.79 -10.83
N VAL A 223 8.93 -16.16 -9.74
CA VAL A 223 10.36 -15.94 -9.49
C VAL A 223 10.96 -17.33 -9.28
N LYS A 224 11.75 -17.80 -10.25
CA LYS A 224 12.53 -19.04 -10.08
C LYS A 224 13.54 -18.83 -8.94
N PRO A 225 13.75 -19.85 -8.09
CA PRO A 225 14.72 -19.80 -7.00
C PRO A 225 16.15 -19.60 -7.51
#